data_AF-A0ABD1GXE8-F1
#
_entry.id   AF-A0ABD1GXE8-F1
#
_cell.length_a   1.000
_cell.length_b   1.000
_cell.length_c   1.000
_cell.angle_alpha   90.00
_cell.angle_beta   90.00
_cell.angle_gamma   90.00
#
_symmetry.space_group_name_H-M   'P 1'
#
loop_
_entity.id
_entity.type
_entity.pdbx_description
1 polymer ?
#
loop_
_entity_poly.entity_id
_entity_poly.type
_entity_poly.pdbx_seq_one_letter_code
_entity_poly.pdbx_strand_id
1 'polypeptide(L)'
;MAMSNNITALVNFIALMCSIPIISAGIWLASKPDSECIRWLRWPLVFIGIAFLLVALTGFVGAYWKKEGLLGLYLVLMFMLIVLLLVLLVLAFVATRPSGAYSVPGAAFREYRLAGFSAWLREHVTGDDNWAGIRACLAESRICPRLGGKYISAAEFFAAHLSPIESGCCKPPMVCGYQYAGPTNWNGAANIVADVDCAMWSNDPRQLCYNCESCKAGLLGNLRREWRKANVILIVTVVVLICLYVIACNAYKNAQLEDTVKR
;
A
#
# COMPACT_ATOMS: atom_id res chain seq x y z
N MET A 1 7.96 -37.94 21.63
CA MET A 1 7.03 -37.00 22.29
C MET A 1 7.62 -35.60 22.58
N ALA A 2 8.89 -35.44 23.00
CA ALA A 2 9.48 -34.10 23.23
C ALA A 2 9.76 -33.30 21.95
N MET A 3 10.15 -33.99 20.87
CA MET A 3 10.53 -33.35 19.60
C MET A 3 9.33 -32.69 18.88
N SER A 4 8.13 -33.29 18.89
CA SER A 4 6.95 -32.70 18.21
C SER A 4 6.38 -31.49 18.96
N ASN A 5 6.47 -31.48 20.29
CA ASN A 5 6.07 -30.31 21.10
C ASN A 5 6.98 -29.11 20.81
N ASN A 6 8.30 -29.34 20.69
CA ASN A 6 9.25 -28.29 20.34
C ASN A 6 9.06 -27.77 18.91
N ILE A 7 8.75 -28.63 17.94
CA ILE A 7 8.47 -28.22 16.56
C ILE A 7 7.20 -27.36 16.49
N THR A 8 6.13 -27.77 17.19
CA THR A 8 4.86 -27.01 17.21
C THR A 8 5.03 -25.65 17.90
N ALA A 9 5.76 -25.61 19.01
CA ALA A 9 6.11 -24.37 19.70
C ALA A 9 6.96 -23.44 18.81
N LEU A 10 7.94 -23.99 18.09
CA LEU A 10 8.78 -23.24 17.16
C LEU A 10 7.97 -22.68 15.98
N VAL A 11 7.10 -23.48 15.36
CA VAL A 11 6.25 -23.04 14.24
C VAL A 11 5.32 -21.90 14.67
N ASN A 12 4.69 -22.01 15.84
CA ASN A 12 3.85 -20.94 16.39
C ASN A 12 4.65 -19.68 16.75
N PHE A 13 5.86 -19.84 17.29
CA PHE A 13 6.75 -18.71 17.55
C PHE A 13 7.13 -17.97 16.27
N ILE A 14 7.49 -18.70 15.21
CA ILE A 14 7.83 -18.09 13.91
C ILE A 14 6.57 -17.46 13.27
N ALA A 15 5.40 -18.08 13.38
CA ALA A 15 4.14 -17.50 12.90
C ALA A 15 3.82 -16.18 13.63
N LEU A 16 4.06 -16.12 14.94
CA LEU A 16 3.91 -14.89 15.74
C LEU A 16 4.93 -13.83 15.30
N MET A 17 6.18 -14.21 15.03
CA MET A 17 7.18 -13.29 14.45
C MET A 17 6.77 -12.79 13.07
N CYS A 18 6.07 -13.59 12.26
CA CYS A 18 5.53 -13.17 10.96
C CYS A 18 4.36 -12.19 11.07
N SER A 19 3.63 -12.18 12.20
CA SER A 19 2.56 -11.19 12.43
C SER A 19 3.11 -9.77 12.60
N ILE A 20 4.30 -9.62 13.19
CA ILE A 20 4.95 -8.33 13.45
C ILE A 20 5.18 -7.53 12.16
N PRO A 21 5.83 -8.07 11.10
CA PRO A 21 6.04 -7.34 9.86
C PRO A 21 4.73 -7.05 9.11
N ILE A 22 3.69 -7.90 9.21
CA ILE A 22 2.38 -7.62 8.61
C ILE A 22 1.72 -6.43 9.30
N ILE A 23 1.66 -6.47 10.63
CA ILE A 23 1.04 -5.42 11.44
C ILE A 23 1.85 -4.13 11.31
N SER A 24 3.19 -4.20 11.34
CA SER A 24 4.05 -3.02 11.20
C SER A 24 3.98 -2.42 9.80
N ALA A 25 3.95 -3.23 8.74
CA ALA A 25 3.74 -2.75 7.37
C ALA A 25 2.35 -2.11 7.24
N GLY A 26 1.34 -2.67 7.90
CA GLY A 26 -0.01 -2.12 7.90
C GLY A 26 -0.12 -0.78 8.63
N ILE A 27 0.48 -0.68 9.83
CA ILE A 27 0.56 0.57 10.59
C ILE A 27 1.38 1.61 9.83
N TRP A 28 2.53 1.21 9.26
CA TRP A 28 3.38 2.09 8.47
C TRP A 28 2.67 2.61 7.21
N LEU A 29 1.90 1.75 6.55
CA LEU A 29 1.09 2.16 5.41
C LEU A 29 -0.04 3.11 5.85
N ALA A 30 -0.62 2.92 7.04
CA ALA A 30 -1.68 3.76 7.57
C ALA A 30 -1.19 5.11 8.15
N SER A 31 0.09 5.22 8.51
CA SER A 31 0.71 6.44 9.06
C SER A 31 1.38 7.31 8.00
N LYS A 32 1.27 6.97 6.71
CA LYS A 32 1.74 7.85 5.64
C LYS A 32 0.80 9.05 5.54
N PRO A 33 1.33 10.27 5.37
CA PRO A 33 0.51 11.49 5.32
C PRO A 33 -0.59 11.42 4.24
N ASP A 34 -0.32 10.70 3.15
CA ASP A 34 -1.24 10.57 2.02
C ASP A 34 -2.34 9.52 2.27
N SER A 35 -2.07 8.52 3.10
CA SER A 35 -3.02 7.49 3.50
C SER A 35 -3.80 7.86 4.77
N GLU A 36 -3.25 8.74 5.61
CA GLU A 36 -3.98 9.38 6.71
C GLU A 36 -5.19 10.17 6.18
N CYS A 37 -5.08 10.77 5.00
CA CYS A 37 -6.19 11.41 4.31
C CYS A 37 -7.26 10.41 3.83
N ILE A 38 -6.95 9.11 3.75
CA ILE A 38 -7.84 8.05 3.24
C ILE A 38 -8.30 7.17 4.40
N ARG A 39 -9.26 7.68 5.16
CA ARG A 39 -9.78 7.04 6.39
C ARG A 39 -10.35 5.63 6.18
N TRP A 40 -10.83 5.32 4.97
CA TRP A 40 -11.43 4.03 4.64
C TRP A 40 -10.42 2.88 4.52
N LEU A 41 -9.21 3.15 4.03
CA LEU A 41 -8.19 2.10 3.80
C LEU A 41 -7.67 1.49 5.11
N ARG A 42 -7.77 2.25 6.22
CA ARG A 42 -7.27 1.84 7.54
C ARG A 42 -8.02 0.64 8.12
N TRP A 43 -9.35 0.59 7.98
CA TRP A 43 -10.17 -0.44 8.61
C TRP A 43 -9.95 -1.85 8.05
N PRO A 44 -9.89 -2.07 6.72
CA PRO A 44 -9.56 -3.37 6.13
C PRO A 44 -8.23 -3.93 6.64
N LEU A 45 -7.18 -3.10 6.76
CA LEU A 45 -5.88 -3.54 7.28
C LEU A 45 -5.94 -3.99 8.75
N VAL A 46 -6.70 -3.27 9.58
CA VAL A 46 -6.88 -3.63 10.99
C VAL A 46 -7.62 -4.97 11.11
N PHE A 47 -8.70 -5.17 10.36
CA PHE A 47 -9.43 -6.45 10.36
C PHE A 47 -8.56 -7.64 9.92
N ILE A 48 -7.72 -7.45 8.89
CA ILE A 48 -6.76 -8.48 8.46
C ILE A 48 -5.74 -8.79 9.56
N GLY A 49 -5.21 -7.77 10.24
CA GLY A 49 -4.28 -7.95 11.36
C GLY A 49 -4.91 -8.69 12.55
N ILE A 50 -6.16 -8.37 12.90
CA ILE A 50 -6.91 -9.06 13.97
C ILE A 50 -7.14 -10.53 13.60
N ALA A 51 -7.55 -10.81 12.36
CA ALA A 51 -7.74 -12.18 11.90
C ALA A 51 -6.43 -13.01 12.03
N PHE A 52 -5.29 -12.40 11.67
CA PHE A 52 -3.99 -13.04 11.81
C PHE A 52 -3.63 -13.34 13.28
N LEU A 53 -3.88 -12.39 14.19
CA LEU A 53 -3.68 -12.58 15.63
C LEU A 53 -4.53 -13.72 16.19
N LEU A 54 -5.80 -13.81 15.80
CA LEU A 54 -6.69 -14.90 16.24
C LEU A 54 -6.18 -16.27 15.78
N VAL A 55 -5.72 -16.38 14.53
CA VAL A 55 -5.13 -17.64 14.03
C VAL A 55 -3.86 -18.00 14.80
N ALA A 56 -2.98 -17.03 15.07
CA ALA A 56 -1.77 -17.25 15.87
C ALA A 56 -2.09 -17.73 17.31
N LEU A 57 -3.12 -17.17 17.94
CA LEU A 57 -3.57 -17.57 19.28
C LEU A 57 -4.14 -19.00 19.29
N THR A 58 -4.93 -19.38 18.28
CA THR A 58 -5.43 -20.76 18.17
C THR A 58 -4.29 -21.77 18.03
N GLY A 59 -3.19 -21.40 17.37
CA GLY A 59 -1.98 -22.23 17.31
C GLY A 59 -1.37 -22.49 18.70
N PHE A 60 -1.26 -21.45 19.54
CA PHE A 60 -0.72 -21.56 20.90
C PHE A 60 -1.59 -22.46 21.81
N VAL A 61 -2.92 -22.30 21.74
CA VAL A 61 -3.88 -23.13 22.49
C VAL A 61 -3.84 -24.59 21.99
N GLY A 62 -3.69 -24.77 20.67
CA GLY A 62 -3.49 -26.07 20.01
C GLY A 62 -2.31 -26.87 20.58
N ALA A 63 -1.17 -26.20 20.80
CA ALA A 63 0.03 -26.82 21.34
C ALA A 63 -0.10 -27.25 22.81
N TYR A 64 -0.94 -26.57 23.60
CA TYR A 64 -1.07 -26.81 25.04
C TYR A 64 -1.98 -28.00 25.36
N TRP A 65 -3.04 -28.24 24.57
CA TRP A 65 -4.10 -29.20 24.91
C TRP A 65 -3.94 -30.59 24.27
N LYS A 66 -2.92 -30.83 23.42
CA LYS A 66 -2.57 -32.13 22.81
C LYS A 66 -3.75 -32.93 22.20
N LYS A 67 -4.86 -32.29 21.86
CA LYS A 67 -5.98 -32.94 21.16
C LYS A 67 -5.71 -32.95 19.67
N GLU A 68 -5.66 -34.13 19.07
CA GLU A 68 -5.44 -34.32 17.63
C GLU A 68 -6.40 -33.50 16.75
N GLY A 69 -7.67 -33.38 17.16
CA GLY A 69 -8.66 -32.55 16.45
C GLY A 69 -8.35 -31.05 16.46
N LEU A 70 -7.69 -30.55 17.50
CA LEU A 70 -7.32 -29.13 17.62
C LEU A 70 -6.13 -28.79 16.71
N LEU A 71 -5.22 -29.74 16.52
CA LEU A 71 -4.11 -29.63 15.57
C LEU A 71 -4.60 -29.66 14.11
N GLY A 72 -5.59 -30.51 13.81
CA GLY A 72 -6.27 -30.51 12.51
C GLY A 72 -6.99 -29.19 12.21
N LEU A 73 -7.74 -28.66 13.19
CA LEU A 73 -8.39 -27.34 13.06
C LEU A 73 -7.37 -26.21 12.80
N TYR A 74 -6.22 -26.23 13.49
CA TYR A 74 -5.14 -25.27 13.27
C TYR A 74 -4.62 -25.31 11.83
N LEU A 75 -4.38 -26.49 11.25
CA LEU A 75 -3.95 -26.62 9.86
C LEU A 75 -4.99 -26.07 8.88
N VAL A 76 -6.28 -26.30 9.12
CA VAL A 76 -7.36 -25.75 8.29
C VAL A 76 -7.40 -24.22 8.37
N LEU A 77 -7.30 -23.65 9.58
CA LEU A 77 -7.28 -22.20 9.77
C LEU A 77 -6.05 -21.55 9.11
N MET A 78 -4.88 -22.17 9.23
CA MET A 78 -3.66 -21.71 8.56
C MET A 78 -3.77 -21.76 7.04
N PHE A 79 -4.38 -22.81 6.48
CA PHE A 79 -4.63 -22.89 5.04
C PHE A 79 -5.57 -21.78 4.56
N MET A 80 -6.68 -21.55 5.26
CA MET A 80 -7.62 -20.47 4.94
C MET A 80 -6.95 -19.10 5.00
N LEU A 81 -6.07 -18.88 5.97
CA LEU A 81 -5.29 -17.65 6.09
C LEU A 81 -4.34 -17.45 4.91
N ILE A 82 -3.60 -18.49 4.51
CA ILE A 82 -2.71 -18.43 3.33
C ILE A 82 -3.51 -18.10 2.07
N VAL A 83 -4.65 -18.76 1.85
CA VAL A 83 -5.53 -18.48 0.72
C VAL A 83 -6.02 -17.04 0.73
N LEU A 84 -6.48 -16.53 1.88
CA LEU A 84 -6.91 -15.14 2.02
C LEU A 84 -5.78 -14.15 1.66
N LEU A 85 -4.56 -14.39 2.16
CA LEU A 85 -3.40 -13.55 1.86
C LEU A 85 -3.01 -13.60 0.38
N LEU A 86 -3.08 -14.77 -0.26
CA LEU A 86 -2.84 -14.92 -1.70
C LEU A 86 -3.88 -14.16 -2.53
N VAL A 87 -5.16 -14.23 -2.16
CA VAL A 87 -6.22 -13.45 -2.82
C VAL A 87 -5.94 -11.94 -2.70
N LEU A 88 -5.57 -11.47 -1.50
CA LEU A 88 -5.21 -10.07 -1.28
C LEU A 88 -3.98 -9.66 -2.10
N LEU A 89 -2.95 -10.50 -2.19
CA LEU A 89 -1.77 -10.27 -3.03
C LEU A 89 -2.15 -10.11 -4.51
N VAL A 90 -3.04 -10.97 -5.03
CA VAL A 90 -3.49 -10.90 -6.43
C VAL A 90 -4.30 -9.62 -6.67
N LEU A 91 -5.25 -9.30 -5.79
CA LEU A 91 -6.04 -8.07 -5.88
C LEU A 91 -5.15 -6.81 -5.83
N ALA A 92 -4.22 -6.77 -4.88
CA ALA A 92 -3.25 -5.67 -4.76
C ALA A 92 -2.37 -5.56 -6.00
N PHE A 93 -1.94 -6.68 -6.58
CA PHE A 93 -1.14 -6.66 -7.80
C PHE A 93 -1.94 -6.13 -8.99
N VAL A 94 -3.17 -6.63 -9.21
CA VAL A 94 -4.06 -6.17 -10.28
C VAL A 94 -4.36 -4.68 -10.13
N ALA A 95 -4.73 -4.22 -8.94
CA ALA A 95 -5.02 -2.82 -8.65
C ALA A 95 -3.79 -1.92 -8.90
N THR A 96 -2.58 -2.41 -8.62
CA THR A 96 -1.32 -1.66 -8.74
C THR A 96 -0.54 -1.93 -10.03
N ARG A 97 -1.05 -2.68 -11.02
CA ARG A 97 -0.39 -2.89 -12.32
C ARG A 97 -0.33 -1.64 -13.21
N PRO A 98 -1.44 -0.96 -13.55
CA PRO A 98 -1.47 0.07 -14.59
C PRO A 98 -0.91 1.41 -14.07
N SER A 99 0.27 1.82 -14.58
CA SER A 99 0.91 3.08 -14.19
C SER A 99 0.51 4.14 -15.19
N GLY A 100 -0.36 5.08 -14.79
CA GLY A 100 -0.64 6.28 -15.58
C GLY A 100 0.54 7.24 -15.71
N ALA A 101 1.77 6.80 -15.42
CA ALA A 101 2.97 7.60 -15.45
C ALA A 101 3.44 7.82 -16.89
N TYR A 102 3.79 9.04 -17.23
CA TYR A 102 4.42 9.40 -18.49
C TYR A 102 5.63 10.32 -18.25
N SER A 103 6.60 10.25 -19.15
CA SER A 103 7.80 11.09 -19.10
C SER A 103 7.53 12.44 -19.75
N VAL A 104 8.03 13.50 -19.12
CA VAL A 104 8.03 14.84 -19.70
C VAL A 104 9.40 15.09 -20.35
N PRO A 105 9.45 15.57 -21.60
CA PRO A 105 10.70 15.97 -22.24
C PRO A 105 11.43 17.05 -21.42
N GLY A 106 12.73 16.86 -21.16
CA GLY A 106 13.56 17.84 -20.45
C GLY A 106 13.41 17.85 -18.91
N ALA A 107 12.65 16.91 -18.34
CA ALA A 107 12.50 16.76 -16.89
C ALA A 107 12.81 15.34 -16.42
N ALA A 108 13.46 15.20 -15.25
CA ALA A 108 13.75 13.93 -14.61
C ALA A 108 12.57 13.35 -13.82
N PHE A 109 11.54 14.17 -13.56
CA PHE A 109 10.30 13.74 -12.92
C PHE A 109 9.28 13.19 -13.92
N ARG A 110 8.30 12.46 -13.39
CA ARG A 110 7.19 11.89 -14.16
C ARG A 110 5.88 12.57 -13.81
N GLU A 111 5.01 12.70 -14.79
CA GLU A 111 3.63 13.13 -14.62
C GLU A 111 2.69 11.93 -14.71
N TYR A 112 1.46 12.09 -14.21
CA TYR A 112 0.52 10.99 -14.07
C TYR A 112 -0.83 11.37 -14.66
N ARG A 113 -1.38 10.53 -15.54
CA ARG A 113 -2.74 10.67 -16.06
C ARG A 113 -3.69 9.77 -15.30
N LEU A 114 -4.84 10.32 -14.92
CA LEU A 114 -5.84 9.56 -14.15
C LEU A 114 -6.36 8.34 -14.93
N ALA A 115 -6.58 8.49 -16.25
CA ALA A 115 -7.05 7.43 -17.13
C ALA A 115 -6.11 6.20 -17.21
N GLY A 116 -4.84 6.36 -16.84
CA GLY A 116 -3.86 5.27 -16.86
C GLY A 116 -3.86 4.40 -15.59
N PHE A 117 -4.75 4.64 -14.63
CA PHE A 117 -4.93 3.81 -13.43
C PHE A 117 -6.13 2.86 -13.56
N SER A 118 -6.20 1.85 -12.69
CA SER A 118 -7.30 0.89 -12.70
C SER A 118 -8.63 1.55 -12.37
N ALA A 119 -9.70 1.14 -13.06
CA ALA A 119 -11.04 1.70 -12.87
C ALA A 119 -11.48 1.63 -11.41
N TRP A 120 -11.27 0.48 -10.76
CA TRP A 120 -11.56 0.28 -9.34
C TRP A 120 -10.84 1.28 -8.43
N LEU A 121 -9.53 1.47 -8.63
CA LEU A 121 -8.74 2.37 -7.77
C LEU A 121 -9.12 3.83 -8.00
N ARG A 122 -9.38 4.19 -9.26
CA ARG A 122 -9.85 5.54 -9.63
C ARG A 122 -11.20 5.83 -8.95
N GLU A 123 -12.22 5.02 -9.21
CA GLU A 123 -13.57 5.26 -8.71
C GLU A 123 -13.65 5.29 -7.18
N HIS A 124 -12.88 4.44 -6.51
CA HIS A 124 -12.90 4.36 -5.05
C HIS A 124 -12.17 5.53 -4.36
N VAL A 125 -11.12 6.09 -4.98
CA VAL A 125 -10.33 7.18 -4.41
C VAL A 125 -10.82 8.56 -4.87
N THR A 126 -11.30 8.66 -6.11
CA THR A 126 -11.68 9.94 -6.74
C THR A 126 -13.18 10.19 -6.78
N GLY A 127 -14.00 9.35 -6.14
CA GLY A 127 -15.43 9.63 -5.98
C GLY A 127 -15.67 10.96 -5.27
N ASP A 128 -16.64 11.73 -5.74
CA ASP A 128 -16.83 13.14 -5.36
C ASP A 128 -17.05 13.33 -3.84
N ASP A 129 -17.78 12.42 -3.20
CA ASP A 129 -18.05 12.46 -1.75
C ASP A 129 -16.78 12.24 -0.90
N ASN A 130 -15.83 11.44 -1.41
CA ASN A 130 -14.59 11.12 -0.70
C ASN A 130 -13.49 12.16 -0.98
N TRP A 131 -13.45 12.70 -2.20
CA TRP A 131 -12.39 13.61 -2.62
C TRP A 131 -12.42 14.93 -1.85
N ALA A 132 -13.60 15.42 -1.46
CA ALA A 132 -13.73 16.65 -0.67
C ALA A 132 -12.96 16.61 0.67
N GLY A 133 -12.94 15.45 1.34
CA GLY A 133 -12.15 15.26 2.56
C GLY A 133 -10.65 15.11 2.28
N ILE A 134 -10.31 14.36 1.22
CA ILE A 134 -8.92 14.12 0.82
C ILE A 134 -8.24 15.43 0.41
N ARG A 135 -8.89 16.25 -0.42
CA ARG A 135 -8.33 17.55 -0.86
C ARG A 135 -8.08 18.50 0.32
N ALA A 136 -8.97 18.52 1.31
CA ALA A 136 -8.83 19.37 2.49
C ALA A 136 -7.61 18.93 3.33
N CYS A 137 -7.46 17.62 3.51
CA CYS A 137 -6.29 17.03 4.16
C CYS A 137 -4.99 17.30 3.40
N LEU A 138 -5.00 17.21 2.06
CA LEU A 138 -3.83 17.52 1.22
C LEU A 138 -3.45 19.00 1.29
N ALA A 139 -4.43 19.90 1.31
CA ALA A 139 -4.20 21.34 1.44
C ALA A 139 -3.57 21.73 2.79
N GLU A 140 -3.89 21.00 3.86
CA GLU A 140 -3.29 21.18 5.18
C GLU A 140 -1.93 20.47 5.31
N SER A 141 -1.66 19.49 4.44
CA SER A 141 -0.41 18.75 4.43
C SER A 141 0.79 19.66 4.09
N ARG A 142 1.95 19.37 4.70
CA ARG A 142 3.19 20.13 4.45
C ARG A 142 3.95 19.69 3.19
N ILE A 143 3.33 18.91 2.29
CA ILE A 143 4.02 18.32 1.14
C ILE A 143 4.42 19.40 0.13
N CYS A 144 3.45 20.17 -0.38
CA CYS A 144 3.72 21.25 -1.33
C CYS A 144 4.50 22.42 -0.73
N PRO A 145 4.21 22.88 0.51
CA PRO A 145 5.05 23.89 1.16
C PRO A 145 6.52 23.48 1.31
N ARG A 146 6.79 22.19 1.61
CA ARG A 146 8.17 21.68 1.66
C ARG A 146 8.85 21.70 0.30
N LEU A 147 8.12 21.35 -0.77
CA LEU A 147 8.65 21.42 -2.13
C LEU A 147 9.02 22.85 -2.53
N GLY A 148 8.18 23.83 -2.15
CA GLY A 148 8.36 25.25 -2.42
C GLY A 148 9.70 25.81 -1.91
N GLY A 149 10.20 25.32 -0.78
CA GLY A 149 11.48 25.74 -0.19
C GLY A 149 12.68 24.83 -0.49
N LYS A 150 12.49 23.75 -1.25
CA LYS A 150 13.52 22.70 -1.41
C LYS A 150 14.49 22.96 -2.57
N TYR A 151 14.00 23.59 -3.64
CA TYR A 151 14.77 23.84 -4.86
C TYR A 151 14.83 25.33 -5.15
N ILE A 152 16.04 25.84 -5.42
CA ILE A 152 16.28 27.27 -5.62
C ILE A 152 16.33 27.59 -7.12
N SER A 153 16.98 26.73 -7.91
CA SER A 153 17.12 26.93 -9.36
C SER A 153 16.15 26.07 -10.18
N ALA A 154 15.81 26.55 -11.38
CA ALA A 154 15.01 25.78 -12.34
C ALA A 154 15.73 24.48 -12.75
N ALA A 155 17.04 24.53 -12.97
CA ALA A 155 17.82 23.37 -13.38
C ALA A 155 17.78 22.25 -12.32
N GLU A 156 17.92 22.59 -11.03
CA GLU A 156 17.79 21.62 -9.94
C GLU A 156 16.37 21.05 -9.86
N PHE A 157 15.35 21.88 -10.05
CA PHE A 157 13.97 21.42 -10.03
C PHE A 157 13.67 20.44 -11.16
N PHE A 158 14.09 20.73 -12.39
CA PHE A 158 13.88 19.84 -13.55
C PHE A 158 14.74 18.58 -13.48
N ALA A 159 15.90 18.63 -12.81
CA ALA A 159 16.73 17.44 -12.53
C ALA A 159 16.23 16.62 -11.34
N ALA A 160 15.30 17.13 -10.54
CA ALA A 160 14.84 16.47 -9.33
C ALA A 160 13.87 15.32 -9.59
N HIS A 161 13.96 14.27 -8.76
CA HIS A 161 12.97 13.21 -8.69
C HIS A 161 11.84 13.57 -7.73
N LEU A 162 10.80 14.20 -8.26
CA LEU A 162 9.57 14.48 -7.51
C LEU A 162 8.79 13.18 -7.25
N SER A 163 8.20 13.09 -6.06
CA SER A 163 7.18 12.08 -5.77
C SER A 163 5.93 12.31 -6.64
N PRO A 164 5.11 11.27 -6.87
CA PRO A 164 3.92 11.40 -7.70
C PRO A 164 2.95 12.50 -7.24
N ILE A 165 2.85 12.71 -5.93
CA ILE A 165 1.98 13.73 -5.34
C ILE A 165 2.58 15.14 -5.47
N GLU A 166 3.91 15.27 -5.34
CA GLU A 166 4.62 16.53 -5.59
C GLU A 166 4.47 16.96 -7.06
N SER A 167 4.59 16.03 -8.01
CA SER A 167 4.48 16.36 -9.44
C SER A 167 3.04 16.59 -9.91
N GLY A 168 2.05 16.00 -9.22
CA GLY A 168 0.63 16.09 -9.58
C GLY A 168 -0.15 17.21 -8.88
N CYS A 169 0.17 17.53 -7.62
CA CYS A 169 -0.60 18.50 -6.81
C CYS A 169 0.11 19.84 -6.64
N CYS A 170 1.44 19.86 -6.60
CA CYS A 170 2.22 21.04 -6.21
C CYS A 170 2.71 21.89 -7.39
N LYS A 171 2.49 21.44 -8.62
CA LYS A 171 2.85 22.14 -9.85
C LYS A 171 1.77 21.92 -10.93
N PRO A 172 1.63 22.80 -11.92
CA PRO A 172 0.73 22.57 -13.04
C PRO A 172 1.28 21.49 -13.98
N PRO A 173 0.43 20.86 -14.80
CA PRO A 173 0.88 20.00 -15.90
C PRO A 173 1.77 20.74 -16.89
N MET A 174 2.86 20.12 -17.35
CA MET A 174 3.79 20.78 -18.28
C MET A 174 3.15 21.06 -19.66
N VAL A 175 2.09 20.32 -20.02
CA VAL A 175 1.30 20.57 -21.23
C VAL A 175 0.57 21.92 -21.22
N CYS A 176 0.38 22.54 -20.05
CA CYS A 176 -0.24 23.85 -19.93
C CYS A 176 0.66 24.99 -20.42
N GLY A 177 1.98 24.79 -20.47
CA GLY A 177 2.92 25.80 -20.96
C GLY A 177 3.16 27.00 -20.03
N TYR A 178 2.88 26.86 -18.73
CA TYR A 178 3.24 27.89 -17.76
C TYR A 178 4.76 28.11 -17.68
N GLN A 179 5.16 29.34 -17.41
CA GLN A 179 6.54 29.72 -17.17
C GLN A 179 6.93 29.45 -15.72
N TYR A 180 8.08 28.80 -15.53
CA TYR A 180 8.63 28.51 -14.20
C TYR A 180 9.00 29.80 -13.47
N ALA A 181 8.40 30.03 -12.30
CA ALA A 181 8.78 31.12 -11.39
C ALA A 181 9.29 30.60 -10.03
N GLY A 182 8.99 29.34 -9.71
CA GLY A 182 9.47 28.62 -8.54
C GLY A 182 8.87 27.21 -8.47
N PRO A 183 9.22 26.40 -7.46
CA PRO A 183 8.79 25.00 -7.42
C PRO A 183 7.26 24.82 -7.39
N THR A 184 6.56 25.74 -6.71
CA THR A 184 5.09 25.78 -6.60
C THR A 184 4.47 27.04 -7.22
N ASN A 185 5.26 27.89 -7.85
CA ASN A 185 4.81 29.15 -8.42
C ASN A 185 5.09 29.19 -9.92
N TRP A 186 4.05 29.40 -10.69
CA TRP A 186 4.09 29.32 -12.14
C TRP A 186 3.30 30.47 -12.75
N ASN A 187 3.92 31.19 -13.69
CA ASN A 187 3.39 32.44 -14.25
C ASN A 187 3.14 32.30 -15.75
N GLY A 188 2.50 33.30 -16.36
CA GLY A 188 2.28 33.37 -17.80
C GLY A 188 0.93 32.82 -18.26
N ALA A 189 0.67 32.97 -19.56
CA ALA A 189 -0.57 32.51 -20.17
C ALA A 189 -0.50 31.00 -20.44
N ALA A 190 -1.41 30.25 -19.82
CA ALA A 190 -1.52 28.83 -20.05
C ALA A 190 -2.40 28.49 -21.24
N ASN A 191 -2.10 27.36 -21.89
CA ASN A 191 -2.95 26.76 -22.88
C ASN A 191 -4.10 26.01 -22.18
N ILE A 192 -5.18 26.74 -21.87
CA ILE A 192 -6.38 26.19 -21.21
C ILE A 192 -7.12 25.12 -22.04
N VAL A 193 -6.82 25.00 -23.34
CA VAL A 193 -7.40 23.98 -24.23
C VAL A 193 -6.62 22.67 -24.18
N ALA A 194 -5.35 22.71 -23.73
CA ALA A 194 -4.50 21.52 -23.69
C ALA A 194 -4.94 20.50 -22.64
N ASP A 195 -5.38 20.98 -21.48
CA ASP A 195 -5.87 20.14 -20.38
C ASP A 195 -6.83 20.93 -19.48
N VAL A 196 -7.83 20.26 -18.92
CA VAL A 196 -8.80 20.87 -18.00
C VAL A 196 -8.13 21.39 -16.73
N ASP A 197 -7.05 20.72 -16.31
CA ASP A 197 -6.26 21.07 -15.14
C ASP A 197 -5.56 22.43 -15.30
N CYS A 198 -5.30 22.87 -16.54
CA CYS A 198 -4.67 24.16 -16.82
C CYS A 198 -5.55 25.34 -16.37
N ALA A 199 -6.88 25.20 -16.43
CA ALA A 199 -7.79 26.22 -15.95
C ALA A 199 -7.99 26.19 -14.42
N MET A 200 -7.68 25.05 -13.79
CA MET A 200 -7.87 24.84 -12.35
C MET A 200 -6.64 25.19 -11.51
N TRP A 201 -5.46 25.34 -12.12
CA TRP A 201 -4.23 25.69 -11.43
C TRP A 201 -4.31 27.07 -10.74
N SER A 202 -3.81 27.13 -9.50
CA SER A 202 -3.68 28.36 -8.71
C SER A 202 -2.31 28.44 -8.04
N ASN A 203 -1.73 29.64 -7.92
CA ASN A 203 -0.51 29.85 -7.13
C ASN A 203 -0.81 30.07 -5.63
N ASP A 204 -2.08 30.05 -5.20
CA ASP A 204 -2.42 30.08 -3.78
C ASP A 204 -1.98 28.76 -3.12
N PRO A 205 -1.09 28.79 -2.10
CA PRO A 205 -0.62 27.60 -1.40
C PRO A 205 -1.73 26.71 -0.82
N ARG A 206 -2.92 27.27 -0.57
CA ARG A 206 -4.08 26.54 -0.05
C ARG A 206 -4.93 25.87 -1.13
N GLN A 207 -4.78 26.26 -2.40
CA GLN A 207 -5.59 25.75 -3.50
C GLN A 207 -4.76 24.90 -4.48
N LEU A 208 -3.59 25.40 -4.89
CA LEU A 208 -2.67 24.75 -5.85
C LEU A 208 -3.43 23.99 -6.95
N CYS A 209 -3.05 22.75 -7.24
CA CYS A 209 -3.81 21.85 -8.12
C CYS A 209 -4.58 20.79 -7.31
N TYR A 210 -4.98 21.06 -6.06
CA TYR A 210 -5.61 20.03 -5.21
C TYR A 210 -6.94 19.50 -5.75
N ASN A 211 -7.59 20.23 -6.67
CA ASN A 211 -8.82 19.78 -7.33
C ASN A 211 -8.60 19.20 -8.74
N CYS A 212 -7.36 19.15 -9.22
CA CYS A 212 -7.01 18.68 -10.55
C CYS A 212 -7.03 17.16 -10.67
N GLU A 213 -7.26 16.67 -11.89
CA GLU A 213 -7.15 15.26 -12.24
C GLU A 213 -5.70 14.77 -12.13
N SER A 214 -4.73 15.64 -12.39
CA SER A 214 -3.30 15.40 -12.18
C SER A 214 -2.95 15.18 -10.71
N CYS A 215 -3.62 15.87 -9.77
CA CYS A 215 -3.41 15.66 -8.34
C CYS A 215 -4.02 14.34 -7.87
N LYS A 216 -5.24 14.02 -8.34
CA LYS A 216 -5.84 12.69 -8.14
C LYS A 216 -4.94 11.57 -8.65
N ALA A 217 -4.40 11.73 -9.86
CA ALA A 217 -3.46 10.79 -10.46
C ALA A 217 -2.14 10.70 -9.70
N GLY A 218 -1.64 11.83 -9.17
CA GLY A 218 -0.47 11.89 -8.30
C GLY A 218 -0.68 11.14 -6.99
N LEU A 219 -1.82 11.32 -6.33
CA LEU A 219 -2.18 10.56 -5.13
C LEU A 219 -2.25 9.06 -5.42
N LEU A 220 -2.92 8.66 -6.50
CA LEU A 220 -3.01 7.25 -6.93
C LEU A 220 -1.63 6.65 -7.23
N GLY A 221 -0.75 7.41 -7.89
CA GLY A 221 0.63 7.01 -8.15
C GLY A 221 1.42 6.81 -6.86
N ASN A 222 1.24 7.69 -5.88
CA ASN A 222 1.90 7.59 -4.59
C ASN A 222 1.38 6.41 -3.77
N LEU A 223 0.06 6.24 -3.65
CA LEU A 223 -0.56 5.08 -3.00
C LEU A 223 -0.08 3.77 -3.61
N ARG A 224 -0.12 3.65 -4.94
CA ARG A 224 0.38 2.47 -5.67
C ARG A 224 1.85 2.17 -5.29
N ARG A 225 2.70 3.19 -5.19
CA ARG A 225 4.11 3.01 -4.83
C ARG A 225 4.25 2.47 -3.40
N GLU A 226 3.52 3.03 -2.45
CA GLU A 226 3.54 2.57 -1.06
C GLU A 226 2.91 1.17 -0.91
N TRP A 227 1.82 0.89 -1.63
CA TRP A 227 1.18 -0.43 -1.66
C TRP A 227 2.11 -1.49 -2.23
N ARG A 228 2.88 -1.18 -3.28
CA ARG A 228 3.88 -2.13 -3.80
C ARG A 228 4.96 -2.46 -2.77
N LYS A 229 5.43 -1.48 -1.98
CA LYS A 229 6.40 -1.74 -0.90
C LYS A 229 5.80 -2.66 0.17
N ALA A 230 4.56 -2.39 0.60
CA ALA A 230 3.84 -3.26 1.53
C ALA A 230 3.59 -4.66 0.94
N ASN A 231 3.27 -4.74 -0.35
CA ASN A 231 3.04 -6.00 -1.06
C ASN A 231 4.30 -6.87 -1.12
N VAL A 232 5.49 -6.28 -1.25
CA VAL A 232 6.77 -7.02 -1.18
C VAL A 232 6.93 -7.68 0.19
N ILE A 233 6.65 -6.95 1.28
CA ILE A 233 6.68 -7.51 2.63
C ILE A 233 5.68 -8.67 2.75
N LEU A 234 4.46 -8.47 2.23
CA LEU A 234 3.42 -9.49 2.25
C LEU A 234 3.79 -10.75 1.47
N ILE A 235 4.45 -10.62 0.31
CA ILE A 235 4.97 -11.76 -0.48
C ILE A 235 5.96 -12.58 0.36
N VAL A 236 6.94 -11.91 0.99
CA VAL A 236 7.93 -12.58 1.84
C VAL A 236 7.24 -13.33 2.98
N THR A 237 6.26 -12.71 3.64
CA THR A 237 5.52 -13.36 4.73
C THR A 237 4.73 -14.57 4.24
N VAL A 238 4.04 -14.49 3.10
CA VAL A 238 3.29 -15.63 2.55
C VAL A 238 4.21 -16.80 2.21
N VAL A 239 5.39 -16.54 1.64
CA VAL A 239 6.39 -17.60 1.37
C VAL A 239 6.81 -18.30 2.66
N VAL A 240 7.10 -17.55 3.72
CA VAL A 240 7.46 -18.14 5.03
C VAL A 240 6.31 -18.96 5.60
N LEU A 241 5.06 -18.46 5.53
CA LEU A 241 3.88 -19.18 6.02
C LEU A 241 3.63 -20.48 5.26
N ILE A 242 3.85 -20.50 3.94
CA ILE A 242 3.75 -21.72 3.12
C ILE A 242 4.79 -22.75 3.57
N CYS A 243 6.05 -22.33 3.78
CA CYS A 243 7.10 -23.22 4.28
C CYS A 243 6.74 -23.82 5.65
N LEU A 244 6.25 -22.99 6.58
CA LEU A 244 5.79 -23.44 7.90
C LEU A 244 4.61 -24.40 7.80
N TYR A 245 3.65 -24.11 6.92
CA TYR A 245 2.48 -24.95 6.69
C TYR A 245 2.87 -26.34 6.18
N VAL A 246 3.82 -26.43 5.24
CA VAL A 246 4.34 -27.71 4.74
C VAL A 246 5.03 -28.50 5.86
N ILE A 247 5.86 -27.84 6.68
CA ILE A 247 6.51 -28.49 7.83
C ILE A 247 5.46 -29.01 8.82
N ALA A 248 4.45 -28.20 9.15
CA ALA A 248 3.37 -28.58 10.05
C ALA A 248 2.54 -29.76 9.51
N CYS A 249 2.23 -29.77 8.22
CA CYS A 249 1.54 -30.90 7.57
C CYS A 249 2.36 -32.18 7.62
N ASN A 250 3.67 -32.10 7.34
CA ASN A 250 4.57 -33.26 7.42
C ASN A 250 4.67 -33.80 8.85
N ALA A 251 4.78 -32.90 9.85
CA ALA A 251 4.79 -33.28 11.26
C ALA A 251 3.47 -33.95 11.68
N TYR A 252 2.33 -33.42 11.24
CA TYR A 252 1.01 -34.00 11.51
C TYR A 252 0.85 -35.39 10.89
N LYS A 253 1.25 -35.56 9.62
CA LYS A 253 1.20 -36.85 8.92
C LYS A 253 2.07 -37.91 9.61
N ASN A 254 3.27 -37.54 10.05
CA ASN A 254 4.15 -38.45 10.76
C ASN A 254 3.58 -38.89 12.11
N ALA A 255 2.95 -37.98 12.86
CA ALA A 255 2.30 -38.32 14.13
C ALA A 255 1.15 -39.33 13.92
N GLN A 256 0.30 -39.12 12.91
CA GLN A 256 -0.80 -40.03 12.59
C GLN A 256 -0.30 -41.43 12.21
N LEU A 257 0.81 -41.53 11.46
CA LEU A 257 1.42 -42.81 11.09
C LEU A 257 1.96 -43.57 12.31
N GLU A 258 2.61 -42.88 13.25
CA GLU A 258 3.07 -43.52 14.49
C GLU A 258 1.92 -44.08 15.33
N ASP A 259 0.79 -43.39 15.36
CA ASP A 259 -0.41 -43.84 16.11
C ASP A 259 -1.10 -45.02 15.41
N THR A 260 -1.05 -45.10 14.07
CA THR A 260 -1.59 -46.27 13.35
C THR A 260 -0.72 -47.50 13.49
N VAL A 261 0.62 -47.35 13.54
CA VAL A 261 1.56 -48.48 13.70
C VAL A 261 1.53 -49.05 15.12
N LYS A 262 1.15 -48.25 16.14
CA LYS A 262 1.03 -48.71 17.52
C LYS A 262 -0.28 -49.44 17.83
N ARG A 263 -1.26 -49.39 16.93
CA ARG A 263 -2.60 -49.97 17.10
C ARG A 263 -2.70 -51.31 16.37
#